data_AF-A0A167MJH4-F1
#
_entry.id   AF-A0A167MJH4-F1
#
_cell.length_a   1.000
_cell.length_b   1.000
_cell.length_c   1.000
_cell.angle_alpha   90.00
_cell.angle_beta   90.00
_cell.angle_gamma   90.00
#
_symmetry.space_group_name_H-M   'P 1'
#
loop_
_entity.id
_entity.type
_entity.pdbx_description
1 polymer ?
#
loop_
_entity_poly.entity_id
_entity_poly.type
_entity_poly.pdbx_seq_one_letter_code
_entity_poly.pdbx_strand_id
1 'polypeptide(L)'
;MKKYFVYLLGVSLLSIGLLTFLVNPFSCKSDALVEKVELDILLLRTAVVAYDKLLNKEISQLQNFLELSQTSPALLKDVPLDPWGKPYGFKYLGGESKAFIIWSMGSLYLEEGLIMYLFKEEDNTYKQSPLTMQSDELKNHY
;
A
#
# COMPACT_ATOMS: atom_id res chain seq x y z
N MET A 1 60.97 12.50 22.10
CA MET A 1 59.96 11.47 21.74
C MET A 1 58.55 11.71 22.34
N LYS A 2 58.13 12.94 22.67
CA LYS A 2 56.77 13.21 23.21
C LYS A 2 55.80 13.92 22.24
N LYS A 3 56.31 14.57 21.19
CA LYS A 3 55.49 15.38 20.27
C LYS A 3 54.69 14.54 19.27
N TYR A 4 55.25 13.43 18.78
CA TYR A 4 54.59 12.57 17.78
C TYR A 4 53.41 11.76 18.34
N PHE A 5 53.37 11.50 19.65
CA PHE A 5 52.31 10.73 20.30
C PHE A 5 50.98 11.51 20.36
N VAL A 6 51.06 12.83 20.54
CA VAL A 6 49.89 13.72 20.58
C VAL A 6 49.25 13.88 19.20
N TYR A 7 50.08 13.95 18.14
CA TYR A 7 49.58 14.01 16.76
C TYR A 7 48.92 12.68 16.31
N LEU A 8 49.49 11.54 16.69
CA LEU A 8 48.91 10.23 16.35
C LEU A 8 47.53 10.01 17.01
N LEU A 9 47.34 10.45 18.26
CA LEU A 9 46.05 10.34 18.95
C LEU A 9 45.00 11.31 18.38
N GLY A 10 45.39 12.54 18.03
CA GLY A 10 44.47 13.55 17.48
C GLY A 10 43.92 13.18 16.09
N VAL A 11 44.77 12.65 15.21
CA VAL A 11 44.36 12.24 13.85
C VAL A 11 43.50 10.96 13.89
N SER A 12 43.74 10.06 14.84
CA SER A 12 42.92 8.85 15.03
C SER A 12 41.50 9.17 15.49
N LEU A 13 41.32 10.10 16.43
CA LEU A 13 40.01 10.47 16.97
C LEU A 13 39.15 11.24 15.95
N LEU A 14 39.78 12.07 15.11
CA LEU A 14 39.10 12.76 14.00
C LEU A 14 38.65 11.81 12.88
N SER A 15 39.37 10.71 12.67
CA SER A 15 39.05 9.71 11.64
C SER A 15 37.86 8.83 12.04
N ILE A 16 37.70 8.54 13.34
CA ILE A 16 36.60 7.69 13.85
C ILE A 16 35.29 8.47 13.91
N GLY A 17 35.32 9.76 14.25
CA GLY A 17 34.12 10.61 14.31
C GLY A 17 33.50 10.92 12.94
N LEU A 18 34.27 10.83 11.85
CA LEU A 18 33.75 11.09 10.49
C LEU A 18 33.10 9.86 9.85
N LEU A 19 33.42 8.64 10.31
CA LEU A 19 32.85 7.40 9.75
C LEU A 19 31.45 7.08 10.29
N THR A 20 31.05 7.61 11.45
CA THR A 20 29.74 7.29 12.06
C THR A 20 28.56 8.02 11.42
N PHE A 21 28.79 9.03 10.57
CA PHE A 21 27.73 9.76 9.87
C PHE A 21 27.27 9.10 8.56
N LEU A 22 27.98 8.08 8.07
CA LEU A 22 27.68 7.42 6.78
C LEU A 22 26.92 6.09 6.90
N VAL A 23 26.64 5.64 8.13
CA VAL A 23 25.82 4.46 8.39
C VAL A 23 24.50 4.89 9.03
N ASN A 24 23.73 5.69 8.31
CA ASN A 24 22.28 5.58 8.44
C ASN A 24 21.90 4.35 7.63
N PRO A 25 21.62 3.17 8.21
CA PRO A 25 20.84 2.19 7.49
C PRO A 25 19.52 2.88 7.24
N PHE A 26 19.32 3.38 6.01
CA PHE A 26 18.00 3.76 5.52
C PHE A 26 17.11 2.56 5.82
N SER A 27 16.37 2.66 6.93
CA SER A 27 15.49 1.61 7.38
C SER A 27 14.24 1.75 6.54
N CYS A 28 14.35 1.39 5.26
CA CYS A 28 13.22 0.99 4.44
C CYS A 28 12.71 -0.35 5.01
N LYS A 29 12.15 -0.30 6.21
CA LYS A 29 11.30 -1.35 6.75
C LYS A 29 9.89 -1.04 6.25
N SER A 30 9.66 -1.10 4.93
CA SER A 30 8.29 -1.43 4.50
C SER A 30 8.08 -2.87 4.97
N ASP A 31 6.94 -3.12 5.59
CA ASP A 31 6.55 -4.49 5.83
C ASP A 31 6.32 -5.12 4.47
N ALA A 32 7.09 -6.15 4.11
CA ALA A 32 7.00 -6.82 2.82
C ALA A 32 5.57 -7.33 2.53
N LEU A 33 4.78 -7.63 3.58
CA LEU A 33 3.39 -8.02 3.45
C LEU A 33 2.50 -6.83 3.04
N VAL A 34 2.71 -5.66 3.66
CA VAL A 34 1.98 -4.43 3.29
C VAL A 34 2.31 -4.01 1.87
N GLU A 35 3.59 -4.05 1.49
CA GLU A 35 4.02 -3.74 0.12
C GLU A 35 3.37 -4.70 -0.90
N LYS A 36 3.30 -6.00 -0.56
CA LYS A 36 2.59 -6.98 -1.38
C LYS A 36 1.10 -6.63 -1.52
N VAL A 37 0.44 -6.22 -0.43
CA VAL A 37 -0.95 -5.77 -0.47
C VAL A 37 -1.13 -4.57 -1.40
N GLU A 38 -0.25 -3.58 -1.35
CA GLU A 38 -0.32 -2.39 -2.20
C GLU A 38 -0.16 -2.73 -3.68
N LEU A 39 0.76 -3.63 -4.02
CA LEU A 39 0.95 -4.10 -5.39
C LEU A 39 -0.27 -4.86 -5.92
N ASP A 40 -0.87 -5.72 -5.08
CA ASP A 40 -2.07 -6.46 -5.46
C ASP A 40 -3.29 -5.53 -5.62
N ILE A 41 -3.45 -4.55 -4.74
CA ILE A 41 -4.49 -3.52 -4.88
C ILE A 41 -4.29 -2.69 -6.15
N LEU A 42 -3.05 -2.37 -6.53
CA LEU A 42 -2.75 -1.67 -7.79
C LEU A 42 -3.14 -2.51 -9.02
N LEU A 43 -2.86 -3.81 -9.01
CA LEU A 43 -3.28 -4.74 -10.06
C LEU A 43 -4.81 -4.78 -10.17
N LEU A 44 -5.49 -4.99 -9.04
CA LEU A 44 -6.95 -5.09 -8.97
C LEU A 44 -7.63 -3.79 -9.42
N ARG A 45 -7.13 -2.64 -8.97
CA ARG A 45 -7.58 -1.32 -9.44
C ARG A 45 -7.41 -1.19 -10.95
N THR A 46 -6.24 -1.54 -11.49
CA THR A 46 -5.98 -1.46 -12.94
C THR A 46 -7.02 -2.27 -13.72
N ALA A 47 -7.35 -3.47 -13.25
CA ALA A 47 -8.38 -4.30 -13.88
C ALA A 47 -9.78 -3.66 -13.83
N VAL A 48 -10.18 -3.07 -12.70
CA VAL A 48 -11.46 -2.34 -12.56
C VAL A 48 -11.52 -1.12 -13.47
N VAL A 49 -10.43 -0.35 -13.54
CA VAL A 49 -10.36 0.83 -14.42
C VAL A 49 -10.42 0.41 -15.88
N ALA A 50 -9.75 -0.67 -16.27
CA ALA A 50 -9.83 -1.21 -17.63
C ALA A 50 -11.24 -1.71 -17.97
N TYR A 51 -11.95 -2.29 -17.00
CA TYR A 51 -13.35 -2.69 -17.16
C TYR A 51 -14.25 -1.48 -17.49
N ASP A 52 -14.08 -0.34 -16.81
CA ASP A 52 -14.80 0.91 -17.11
C ASP A 52 -14.37 1.52 -18.45
N LYS A 53 -13.06 1.73 -18.63
CA LYS A 53 -12.54 2.58 -19.71
C LYS A 53 -12.29 1.85 -21.02
N LEU A 54 -11.82 0.60 -20.97
CA LEU A 54 -11.49 -0.16 -22.18
C LEU A 54 -12.67 -1.00 -22.66
N LEU A 55 -13.42 -1.60 -21.75
CA LEU A 55 -14.60 -2.41 -22.11
C LEU A 55 -15.90 -1.61 -22.13
N ASN A 56 -15.88 -0.34 -21.71
CA ASN A 56 -17.05 0.54 -21.62
C ASN A 56 -18.19 -0.09 -20.79
N LYS A 57 -17.85 -0.79 -19.69
CA LYS A 57 -18.79 -1.43 -18.78
C LYS A 57 -18.89 -0.65 -17.48
N GLU A 58 -20.09 -0.49 -16.95
CA GLU A 58 -20.25 0.25 -15.69
C GLU A 58 -19.70 -0.53 -14.50
N ILE A 59 -18.83 0.10 -13.71
CA ILE A 59 -18.28 -0.48 -12.47
C ILE A 59 -19.38 -0.93 -11.49
N SER A 60 -20.56 -0.28 -11.54
CA SER A 60 -21.75 -0.63 -10.75
C SER A 60 -22.21 -2.10 -10.94
N GLN A 61 -21.90 -2.69 -12.10
CA GLN A 61 -22.27 -4.07 -12.44
C GLN A 61 -21.31 -5.09 -11.82
N LEU A 62 -20.08 -4.69 -11.47
CA LEU A 62 -19.07 -5.57 -10.93
C LEU A 62 -19.38 -5.92 -9.47
N GLN A 63 -19.56 -7.19 -9.15
CA GLN A 63 -19.81 -7.61 -7.77
C GLN A 63 -18.52 -7.92 -7.01
N ASN A 64 -17.58 -8.60 -7.66
CA ASN A 64 -16.31 -9.02 -7.06
C ASN A 64 -15.27 -9.37 -8.12
N PHE A 65 -14.02 -9.56 -7.70
CA PHE A 65 -12.91 -9.86 -8.62
C PHE A 65 -12.99 -11.25 -9.27
N LEU A 66 -13.65 -12.23 -8.63
CA LEU A 66 -13.82 -13.56 -9.22
C LEU A 66 -14.75 -13.50 -10.44
N GLU A 67 -15.82 -12.71 -10.38
CA GLU A 67 -16.67 -12.43 -11.53
C GLU A 67 -15.89 -11.72 -12.64
N LEU A 68 -15.05 -10.74 -12.30
CA LEU A 68 -14.21 -10.06 -13.28
C LEU A 68 -13.28 -11.04 -14.01
N SER A 69 -12.64 -11.95 -13.26
CA SER A 69 -11.71 -12.90 -13.86
C SER A 69 -12.38 -13.93 -14.75
N GLN A 70 -13.61 -14.32 -14.43
CA GLN A 70 -14.39 -15.26 -15.24
C GLN A 70 -14.96 -14.60 -16.50
N THR A 71 -15.48 -13.38 -16.38
CA THR A 71 -16.16 -12.69 -17.49
C THR A 71 -15.20 -11.95 -18.41
N SER A 72 -14.06 -11.50 -17.88
CA SER A 72 -13.08 -10.68 -18.57
C SER A 72 -11.64 -11.12 -18.22
N PRO A 73 -11.25 -12.38 -18.47
CA PRO A 73 -9.95 -12.93 -18.07
C PRO A 73 -8.75 -12.20 -18.69
N ALA A 74 -8.95 -11.46 -19.78
CA ALA A 74 -7.94 -10.59 -20.38
C ALA A 74 -7.56 -9.39 -19.50
N LEU A 75 -8.45 -8.96 -18.58
CA LEU A 75 -8.20 -7.88 -17.63
C LEU A 75 -7.62 -8.38 -16.30
N LEU A 76 -8.07 -9.56 -15.85
CA LEU A 76 -7.61 -10.18 -14.62
C LEU A 76 -7.72 -11.70 -14.77
N LYS A 77 -6.61 -12.39 -15.02
CA LYS A 77 -6.64 -13.83 -15.22
C LYS A 77 -6.89 -14.59 -13.91
N ASP A 78 -6.11 -14.25 -12.89
CA ASP A 78 -6.13 -14.88 -11.58
C ASP A 78 -6.36 -13.80 -10.52
N VAL A 79 -7.21 -14.08 -9.53
CA VAL A 79 -7.46 -13.17 -8.42
C VAL A 79 -6.47 -13.51 -7.31
N PRO A 80 -5.54 -12.60 -6.93
CA PRO A 80 -4.64 -12.84 -5.83
C PRO A 80 -5.42 -12.97 -4.51
N LEU A 81 -4.89 -13.78 -3.61
CA LEU A 81 -5.23 -13.71 -2.19
C LEU A 81 -4.29 -12.71 -1.52
N ASP A 82 -4.75 -12.06 -0.47
CA ASP A 82 -3.88 -11.24 0.35
C ASP A 82 -2.81 -12.10 1.06
N PRO A 83 -1.76 -11.50 1.65
CA PRO A 83 -0.68 -12.26 2.29
C PRO A 83 -1.12 -13.19 3.42
N TRP A 84 -2.34 -13.00 3.95
CA TRP A 84 -2.93 -13.81 5.00
C TRP A 84 -3.95 -14.83 4.45
N GLY A 85 -3.98 -15.03 3.13
CA GLY A 85 -4.79 -16.03 2.45
C GLY A 85 -6.27 -15.67 2.32
N LYS A 86 -6.65 -14.41 2.56
CA LYS A 86 -8.03 -13.95 2.44
C LYS A 86 -8.28 -13.29 1.09
N PRO A 87 -9.49 -13.37 0.53
CA PRO A 87 -9.82 -12.65 -0.69
C PRO A 87 -9.85 -11.14 -0.45
N TYR A 88 -9.40 -10.37 -1.44
CA TYR A 88 -9.60 -8.93 -1.46
C TYR A 88 -11.08 -8.59 -1.60
N GLY A 89 -11.52 -7.58 -0.87
CA GLY A 89 -12.87 -7.04 -1.00
C GLY A 89 -12.96 -5.92 -2.01
N PHE A 90 -14.15 -5.76 -2.57
CA PHE A 90 -14.49 -4.72 -3.54
C PHE A 90 -15.88 -4.16 -3.23
N LYS A 91 -16.05 -2.84 -3.35
CA LYS A 91 -17.38 -2.23 -3.26
C LYS A 91 -17.44 -0.96 -4.10
N TYR A 92 -18.39 -0.92 -5.02
CA TYR A 92 -18.80 0.31 -5.68
C TYR A 92 -19.63 1.17 -4.72
N LEU A 93 -19.24 2.44 -4.58
CA LEU A 93 -19.89 3.42 -3.71
C LEU A 93 -20.87 4.33 -4.48
N GLY A 94 -20.73 4.42 -5.81
CA GLY A 94 -21.58 5.29 -6.62
C GLY A 94 -21.20 6.75 -6.57
N GLY A 95 -22.19 7.61 -6.85
CA GLY A 95 -22.04 9.07 -6.91
C GLY A 95 -21.60 9.60 -8.28
N GLU A 96 -21.56 10.93 -8.40
CA GLU A 96 -21.19 11.64 -9.64
C GLU A 96 -19.76 11.32 -10.11
N SER A 97 -18.89 10.92 -9.18
CA SER A 97 -17.46 10.68 -9.41
C SER A 97 -17.08 9.19 -9.45
N LYS A 98 -18.05 8.30 -9.71
CA LYS A 98 -17.86 6.85 -9.85
C LYS A 98 -16.86 6.27 -8.83
N ALA A 99 -17.15 6.36 -7.54
CA ALA A 99 -16.22 5.93 -6.51
C ALA A 99 -16.32 4.42 -6.19
N PHE A 100 -15.20 3.78 -5.85
CA PHE A 100 -15.16 2.40 -5.35
C PHE A 100 -14.02 2.21 -4.36
N ILE A 101 -14.12 1.16 -3.52
CA ILE A 101 -13.08 0.79 -2.56
C ILE A 101 -12.56 -0.63 -2.84
N ILE A 102 -11.28 -0.83 -2.55
CA ILE A 102 -10.63 -2.15 -2.52
C ILE A 102 -9.93 -2.29 -1.16
N TRP A 103 -10.04 -3.46 -0.54
CA TRP A 103 -9.41 -3.69 0.76
C TRP A 103 -8.87 -5.11 0.95
N SER A 104 -7.83 -5.23 1.77
CA SER A 104 -7.43 -6.48 2.42
C SER A 104 -7.88 -6.44 3.87
N MET A 105 -8.38 -7.56 4.38
CA MET A 105 -8.80 -7.70 5.78
C MET A 105 -7.62 -7.69 6.76
N GLY A 106 -6.38 -7.76 6.28
CA GLY A 106 -5.22 -7.81 7.14
C GLY A 106 -5.11 -9.11 7.93
N SER A 107 -4.13 -9.12 8.82
CA SER A 107 -4.04 -10.10 9.89
C SER A 107 -4.94 -9.70 11.06
N LEU A 108 -5.56 -10.69 11.71
CA LEU A 108 -6.14 -10.47 13.05
C LEU A 108 -5.09 -10.59 14.17
N TYR A 109 -3.92 -11.13 13.84
CA TYR A 109 -2.87 -11.51 14.80
C TYR A 109 -1.62 -10.63 14.71
N LEU A 110 -1.42 -9.94 13.58
CA LEU A 110 -0.35 -8.97 13.36
C LEU A 110 -0.96 -7.57 13.40
N GLU A 111 -0.17 -6.55 13.75
CA GLU A 111 -0.64 -5.15 13.78
C GLU A 111 -0.99 -4.61 12.38
N GLU A 112 -0.75 -5.39 11.32
CA GLU A 112 -1.24 -5.18 9.96
C GLU A 112 -2.74 -5.45 9.86
N GLY A 113 -3.54 -4.50 10.35
CA GLY A 113 -5.00 -4.53 10.29
C GLY A 113 -5.57 -4.27 8.88
N LEU A 114 -6.84 -3.86 8.82
CA LEU A 114 -7.56 -3.50 7.59
C LEU A 114 -6.77 -2.48 6.75
N ILE A 115 -6.36 -2.87 5.54
CA ILE A 115 -5.74 -1.97 4.56
C ILE A 115 -6.77 -1.70 3.48
N MET A 116 -7.17 -0.44 3.34
CA MET A 116 -8.26 -0.04 2.46
C MET A 116 -7.87 1.20 1.64
N TYR A 117 -8.25 1.19 0.38
CA TYR A 117 -8.06 2.30 -0.54
C TYR A 117 -9.37 2.71 -1.20
N LEU A 118 -9.61 4.01 -1.24
CA LEU A 118 -10.66 4.65 -2.03
C LEU A 118 -10.11 5.03 -3.39
N PHE A 119 -10.88 4.73 -4.42
CA PHE A 119 -10.65 5.15 -5.79
C PHE A 119 -11.83 5.99 -6.26
N LYS A 120 -11.54 7.20 -6.74
CA LYS A 120 -12.55 8.14 -7.20
C LYS A 120 -12.14 8.71 -8.55
N GLU A 121 -13.09 8.82 -9.47
CA GLU A 121 -12.86 9.42 -10.78
C GLU A 121 -12.77 10.94 -10.66
N GLU A 122 -11.65 11.49 -11.12
CA GLU A 122 -11.34 12.91 -11.23
C GLU A 122 -10.59 13.14 -12.55
N ASP A 123 -11.09 14.06 -13.37
CA ASP A 123 -10.53 14.40 -14.68
C ASP A 123 -10.31 13.18 -15.59
N ASN A 124 -11.30 12.27 -15.66
CA ASN A 124 -11.26 11.02 -16.42
C ASN A 124 -10.15 10.04 -15.96
N THR A 125 -9.60 10.23 -14.76
CA THR A 125 -8.62 9.33 -14.13
C THR A 125 -9.09 8.92 -12.74
N TYR A 126 -8.73 7.74 -12.26
CA TYR A 126 -9.04 7.35 -10.89
C TYR A 126 -7.91 7.80 -9.97
N LYS A 127 -8.19 8.63 -8.96
CA LYS A 127 -7.24 8.97 -7.88
C LYS A 127 -7.37 7.97 -6.74
N GLN A 128 -6.26 7.67 -6.09
CA GLN A 128 -6.17 6.73 -4.97
C GLN A 128 -5.95 7.49 -3.67
N SER A 129 -6.71 7.13 -2.64
CA SER A 129 -6.55 7.66 -1.28
C SER A 129 -6.59 6.52 -0.26
N PRO A 130 -5.62 6.41 0.67
CA PRO A 130 -5.71 5.44 1.75
C PRO A 130 -6.87 5.80 2.69
N LEU A 131 -7.60 4.79 3.16
CA LEU A 131 -8.61 4.91 4.19
C LEU A 131 -8.06 4.31 5.49
N THR A 132 -7.33 5.12 6.24
CA THR A 132 -6.93 4.78 7.61
C THR A 132 -8.10 5.03 8.57
N MET A 133 -8.54 4.00 9.30
CA MET A 133 -9.34 4.23 10.50
C MET A 133 -8.43 4.84 11.56
N GLN A 134 -8.57 6.13 11.83
CA GLN A 134 -7.95 6.77 12.99
C GLN A 134 -8.64 6.21 14.24
N SER A 135 -7.93 5.45 15.07
CA SER A 135 -8.45 4.89 16.33
C SER A 135 -8.72 5.95 17.41
N ASP A 136 -8.62 7.24 17.09
CA ASP A 136 -8.68 8.34 18.06
C ASP A 136 -10.12 8.70 18.47
N GLU A 137 -11.15 8.22 17.77
CA GLU A 137 -12.56 8.48 18.14
C GLU A 137 -13.09 7.57 19.27
N LEU A 138 -12.37 6.52 19.68
CA LEU A 138 -12.79 5.64 20.78
C LEU A 138 -12.37 6.13 22.18
N LYS A 139 -11.67 7.27 22.30
CA LYS A 139 -11.20 7.78 23.61
C LYS A 139 -12.10 8.82 24.27
N ASN A 140 -13.20 9.27 23.65
CA ASN A 140 -14.04 10.36 24.19
C ASN A 140 -15.43 9.94 24.68
N HIS A 141 -15.69 8.64 24.86
CA HIS A 141 -16.93 8.18 25.49
C HIS A 141 -16.64 7.11 26.55
N TYR A 142 -16.14 7.55 27.70
CA TYR A 142 -16.36 6.90 29.00
C TYR A 142 -16.42 7.97 30.10
#